data_AF-A0A183F796-F1
#
_entry.id   AF-A0A183F796-F1
#
_cell.length_a   1.000
_cell.length_b   1.000
_cell.length_c   1.000
_cell.angle_alpha   90.00
_cell.angle_beta   90.00
_cell.angle_gamma   90.00
#
_symmetry.space_group_name_H-M   'P 1'
#
loop_
_entity.id
_entity.type
_entity.pdbx_description
1 polymer ?
#
loop_
_entity_poly.entity_id
_entity_poly.type
_entity_poly.pdbx_seq_one_letter_code
_entity_poly.pdbx_strand_id
1 'polypeptide(L)' 'MNRYYYDADLRVCRMYWFGGCFSSSKNDFPDQESCQWKCMGVHSAHASSKWNRKANTSDNHYKVIPCIIC' A
#
# COMPACT_ATOMS: atom_id res chain seq x y z
N MET A 1 -6.05 19.50 2.53
CA MET A 1 -6.34 18.17 3.11
C MET A 1 -5.09 17.33 2.99
N ASN A 2 -4.61 16.73 4.08
CA ASN A 2 -3.37 15.97 4.05
C ASN A 2 -3.61 14.64 3.32
N ARG A 3 -2.79 14.36 2.33
CA ARG A 3 -2.78 13.09 1.60
C ARG A 3 -1.36 12.57 1.56
N TYR A 4 -1.21 11.27 1.33
CA TYR A 4 0.07 10.61 1.27
C TYR A 4 0.23 9.92 -0.08
N TYR A 5 1.45 9.94 -0.60
CA TYR A 5 1.84 9.17 -1.77
C TYR A 5 3.13 8.43 -1.47
N TYR A 6 3.30 7.28 -2.08
CA TYR A 6 4.53 6.52 -2.02
C TYR A 6 5.54 7.06 -3.05
N ASP A 7 6.72 7.41 -2.56
CA ASP A 7 7.87 7.77 -3.34
C ASP A 7 8.72 6.51 -3.59
N ALA A 8 8.81 6.08 -4.84
CA ALA A 8 9.52 4.85 -5.19
C ALA A 8 11.05 5.01 -5.18
N ASP A 9 11.57 6.22 -5.45
CA ASP A 9 13.00 6.52 -5.44
C ASP A 9 13.55 6.48 -4.02
N LEU A 10 12.80 7.09 -3.10
CA LEU A 10 13.15 7.16 -1.68
C LEU A 10 12.61 5.98 -0.86
N ARG A 11 11.70 5.18 -1.45
CA ARG A 11 10.98 4.08 -0.79
C ARG A 11 10.27 4.50 0.49
N VAL A 12 9.64 5.68 0.49
CA VAL A 12 8.93 6.23 1.66
C VAL A 12 7.58 6.84 1.27
N CYS A 13 6.64 6.82 2.20
CA CYS A 13 5.39 7.56 2.07
C CYS A 13 5.57 9.02 2.47
N ARG A 14 5.27 9.96 1.56
CA ARG A 14 5.40 11.40 1.79
C ARG A 14 4.04 12.07 1.82
N MET A 15 3.88 13.02 2.73
CA MET A 15 2.69 13.86 2.81
C MET A 15 2.73 14.93 1.72
N TYR A 16 1.59 15.22 1.12
CA TYR A 16 1.38 16.38 0.27
C TYR A 16 0.05 17.05 0.58
N TRP A 17 -0.06 18.32 0.21
CA TRP A 17 -1.31 19.06 0.35
C TRP A 17 -2.16 18.88 -0.90
N PHE A 18 -3.32 18.24 -0.73
CA PHE A 18 -4.27 18.07 -1.82
C PHE A 18 -5.11 19.33 -1.99
N GLY A 19 -5.04 19.92 -3.18
CA GLY A 19 -5.69 21.18 -3.55
C GLY A 19 -7.17 21.09 -3.96
N GLY A 20 -7.79 19.90 -3.91
CA GLY A 20 -9.24 19.74 -4.14
C GLY A 20 -9.67 19.21 -5.51
N CYS A 21 -8.75 18.67 -6.33
CA CYS A 21 -9.10 18.00 -7.59
C CYS A 21 -8.92 16.49 -7.48
N PHE A 22 -10.00 15.72 -7.63
CA PHE A 22 -9.97 14.25 -7.53
C PHE A 22 -8.88 13.63 -8.39
N SER A 23 -7.98 12.86 -7.76
CA SER A 23 -6.97 12.07 -8.43
C SER A 23 -7.50 10.66 -8.65
N SER A 24 -7.35 10.12 -9.87
CA SER A 24 -7.59 8.70 -10.16
C SER A 24 -6.37 7.82 -9.87
N SER A 25 -5.28 8.41 -9.37
CA SER A 25 -4.06 7.68 -9.04
C SER A 25 -4.31 6.73 -7.88
N LYS A 26 -3.86 5.48 -8.02
CA LYS A 26 -3.81 4.52 -6.92
C LYS A 26 -2.70 4.85 -5.90
N ASN A 27 -1.82 5.79 -6.22
CA ASN A 27 -0.79 6.32 -5.33
C ASN A 27 -1.27 7.57 -4.57
N ASP A 28 -2.46 7.48 -3.99
CA ASP A 28 -3.08 8.56 -3.21
C ASP A 28 -3.81 7.97 -1.99
N PHE A 29 -3.31 8.29 -0.81
CA PHE A 29 -3.73 7.70 0.46
C PHE A 29 -4.21 8.76 1.45
N PRO A 30 -5.25 8.48 2.26
CA PRO A 30 -5.75 9.41 3.28
C PRO A 30 -4.81 9.58 4.47
N ASP A 31 -3.97 8.60 4.76
CA ASP A 31 -3.11 8.55 5.94
C ASP A 31 -1.78 7.83 5.64
N GLN A 32 -0.81 8.02 6.51
CA GLN A 32 0.54 7.47 6.33
C GLN A 32 0.56 5.94 6.48
N GLU A 33 -0.22 5.40 7.42
CA GLU A 33 -0.21 3.97 7.74
C GLU A 33 -0.73 3.15 6.57
N SER A 34 -1.82 3.56 5.93
CA SER A 34 -2.38 2.88 4.76
C SER A 34 -1.41 2.88 3.57
N CYS A 35 -0.68 3.98 3.36
CA CYS A 35 0.39 4.03 2.36
C CYS A 35 1.55 3.07 2.70
N GLN A 36 2.02 3.07 3.95
CA GLN A 36 3.14 2.24 4.40
C GLN A 36 2.77 0.75 4.39
N TRP A 37 1.56 0.41 4.84
CA TRP A 37 1.03 -0.94 4.82
C TRP A 37 0.94 -1.49 3.40
N LYS A 38 0.49 -0.66 2.44
CA LYS A 38 0.36 -1.06 1.04
C LYS A 38 1.70 -1.16 0.33
N CYS A 39 2.62 -0.22 0.56
CA CYS A 39 3.82 -0.05 -0.26
C CYS A 39 5.17 -0.32 0.41
N MET A 40 5.26 -0.25 1.73
CA MET A 40 6.51 -0.50 2.45
C MET A 40 6.59 -1.93 3.01
N GLY A 41 5.51 -2.73 2.91
CA GLY A 41 5.54 -4.14 3.28
C GLY A 41 5.86 -4.40 4.76
N VAL A 42 5.70 -3.40 5.63
CA VAL A 42 5.90 -3.50 7.08
C VAL A 42 4.69 -4.21 7.70
N HIS A 43 4.54 -5.48 7.36
CA HIS A 43 3.56 -6.34 7.97
C HIS A 43 4.19 -6.84 9.26
N SER A 44 3.93 -6.16 10.37
CA SER A 44 4.17 -6.72 11.70
C SER A 44 3.56 -8.12 11.68
N ALA A 45 4.36 -9.15 11.95
CA ALA A 45 4.01 -10.57 11.83
C ALA A 45 2.91 -11.04 12.82
N HIS A 46 2.02 -10.14 13.24
CA HIS A 46 1.02 -10.35 14.27
C HIS A 46 -0.38 -9.90 13.84
N ALA A 47 -0.76 -10.21 12.59
CA ALA A 47 -2.16 -10.23 12.15
C ALA A 47 -2.39 -11.24 11.01
N SER A 48 -1.61 -12.33 10.95
CA SER A 48 -1.88 -13.47 10.08
C SER A 48 -2.95 -14.37 10.69
N SER A 49 -4.18 -13.87 10.82
CA SER A 49 -5.33 -14.71 11.16
C SER A 49 -6.59 -14.01 10.69
N LYS A 50 -7.20 -14.56 9.63
CA LYS A 50 -8.50 -14.21 9.04
C LYS A 50 -8.46 -13.36 7.76
N TRP A 51 -7.69 -13.83 6.78
CA TRP A 51 -8.26 -13.94 5.43
C TRP A 51 -8.25 -15.42 5.03
N ASN A 52 -9.42 -16.06 5.06
CA ASN A 52 -9.62 -17.42 4.58
C ASN A 52 -9.37 -17.45 3.06
N ARG A 53 -8.12 -17.65 2.64
CA ARG A 53 -7.82 -18.16 1.30
C ARG A 53 -8.05 -19.65 1.31
N LYS A 54 -9.01 -20.13 0.53
CA LYS A 54 -8.90 -21.44 -0.11
C LYS A 54 -7.56 -21.43 -0.84
N ALA A 55 -6.56 -22.09 -0.27
CA ALA A 55 -5.26 -22.27 -0.87
C ALA A 55 -5.43 -23.20 -2.08
N ASN A 56 -5.59 -22.61 -3.27
CA ASN A 56 -5.30 -23.31 -4.51
C ASN A 56 -3.86 -22.97 -4.90
N THR A 57 -3.04 -24.00 -4.84
CA THR A 57 -1.65 -24.11 -5.27
C THR A 57 -1.51 -23.74 -6.75
N SER A 58 -0.97 -22.54 -7.06
CA SER A 58 -0.11 -22.24 -8.23
C SER A 58 0.29 -20.77 -8.42
N ASP A 59 -0.19 -19.82 -7.61
CA ASP A 59 0.24 -18.41 -7.72
C ASP A 59 1.22 -18.02 -6.60
N ASN A 60 2.52 -18.18 -6.83
CA ASN A 60 3.56 -17.55 -6.00
C ASN A 60 3.71 -16.05 -6.34
N HIS A 61 2.59 -15.33 -6.36
CA HIS A 61 2.52 -13.90 -6.68
C HIS A 61 1.79 -13.13 -5.58
N TYR A 62 1.94 -13.54 -4.31
CA TYR A 62 1.42 -12.80 -3.15
C TYR A 62 2.19 -13.02 -1.84
N LYS A 63 3.45 -13.48 -1.88
CA LYS A 63 4.31 -13.58 -0.68
C LYS A 63 5.35 -12.48 -0.50
N VAL A 64 5.36 -11.53 -1.41
CA VAL A 64 5.83 -10.16 -1.23
C VAL A 64 4.76 -9.38 -1.98
N ILE A 65 3.97 -8.55 -1.31
CA ILE A 65 3.07 -7.64 -2.02
C ILE A 65 4.02 -6.59 -2.58
N PRO A 66 4.43 -6.65 -3.87
CA PRO A 66 5.12 -5.51 -4.42
C PRO A 66 4.05 -4.42 -4.39
N CYS A 67 4.41 -3.18 -4.07
CA CYS A 67 3.52 -2.11 -4.47
C CYS A 67 3.47 -2.13 -5.99
N ILE A 68 2.53 -2.88 -6.55
CA ILE A 68 2.24 -2.88 -7.97
C ILE A 68 1.52 -1.55 -8.17
N ILE A 69 2.35 -0.53 -8.37
CA ILE A 69 1.97 0.74 -8.94
C ILE A 69 1.63 0.42 -10.40
N CYS A 70 0.43 -0.12 -10.62
CA CYS A 70 -0.21 -0.25 -11.94
C CYS A 70 -1.66 0.20 -11.79
#